data_AF-A0A3D4PEZ8-F1
#
_entry.id   AF-A0A3D4PEZ8-F1
#
_cell.length_a   1.000
_cell.length_b   1.000
_cell.length_c   1.000
_cell.angle_alpha   90.00
_cell.angle_beta   90.00
_cell.angle_gamma   90.00
#
_symmetry.space_group_name_H-M   'P 1'
#
loop_
_entity.id
_entity.type
_entity.pdbx_description
1 polymer ?
#
loop_
_entity_poly.entity_id
_entity_poly.type
_entity_poly.pdbx_seq_one_letter_code
_entity_poly.pdbx_strand_id
1 'polypeptide(L)'
;MEHIKDAELRNEINYLGNILGDTIRDIVGEEALAIVEDLRRLAWDRRVGVQDAGQRMSEQITNLDNTQIQIVLRAFSLFLDLLNLVEDRRRVRVLRDRARHAYPHPRSESIRA
;
A
#
# COMPACT_ATOMS: atom_id res chain seq x y z
N MET A 1 18.62 -6.34 13.10
CA MET A 1 17.95 -7.14 12.05
C MET A 1 16.47 -6.77 11.86
N GLU A 2 15.75 -6.28 12.88
CA GLU A 2 14.33 -5.87 12.75
C GLU A 2 14.13 -4.66 11.82
N HIS A 3 15.02 -3.67 11.88
CA HIS A 3 14.98 -2.48 11.01
C HIS A 3 15.17 -2.75 9.50
N ILE A 4 15.85 -3.83 9.12
CA ILE A 4 16.03 -4.21 7.70
C ILE A 4 14.71 -4.75 7.11
N LYS A 5 13.93 -5.48 7.92
CA LYS A 5 12.65 -6.07 7.49
C LYS A 5 11.56 -5.02 7.24
N ASP A 6 11.59 -3.92 8.00
CA ASP A 6 10.68 -2.80 7.77
C ASP A 6 11.10 -1.92 6.58
N ALA A 7 12.38 -1.94 6.20
CA ALA A 7 12.88 -1.27 5.00
C ALA A 7 12.48 -2.05 3.73
N GLU A 8 12.63 -3.38 3.73
CA GLU A 8 12.17 -4.23 2.63
C GLU A 8 10.66 -4.09 2.38
N LEU A 9 9.85 -4.06 3.45
CA LEU A 9 8.41 -3.86 3.36
C LEU A 9 8.07 -2.50 2.75
N ARG A 10 8.73 -1.43 3.22
CA ARG A 10 8.55 -0.09 2.67
C ARG A 10 8.94 -0.02 1.20
N ASN A 11 10.03 -0.67 0.80
CA ASN A 11 10.43 -0.73 -0.59
C ASN A 11 9.42 -1.48 -1.47
N GLU A 12 8.86 -2.59 -1.00
CA GLU A 12 7.82 -3.34 -1.73
C GLU A 12 6.53 -2.53 -1.88
N ILE A 13 6.10 -1.84 -0.83
CA ILE A 13 4.94 -0.93 -0.86
C ILE A 13 5.19 0.24 -1.83
N ASN A 14 6.37 0.87 -1.76
CA ASN A 14 6.73 1.98 -2.65
C ASN A 14 6.76 1.52 -4.11
N TYR A 15 7.33 0.35 -4.38
CA TYR A 15 7.37 -0.22 -5.73
C TYR A 15 5.96 -0.44 -6.30
N LEU A 16 5.07 -1.08 -5.54
CA LEU A 16 3.69 -1.32 -5.97
C LEU A 16 2.90 0.00 -6.09
N GLY A 17 3.14 0.95 -5.20
CA GLY A 17 2.55 2.28 -5.25
C GLY A 17 2.96 3.05 -6.51
N ASN A 18 4.24 2.96 -6.92
CA ASN A 18 4.72 3.57 -8.15
C ASN A 18 4.07 2.95 -9.39
N ILE A 19 3.98 1.62 -9.45
CA ILE A 19 3.30 0.93 -10.56
C ILE A 19 1.83 1.36 -10.65
N LEU A 20 1.13 1.44 -9.51
CA LEU A 20 -0.25 1.91 -9.49
C LEU A 20 -0.35 3.36 -9.97
N GLY A 21 0.56 4.23 -9.52
CA GLY A 21 0.62 5.63 -9.97
C GLY A 21 0.84 5.75 -11.48
N ASP A 22 1.80 5.00 -12.03
CA ASP A 22 2.06 4.95 -13.47
C ASP A 22 0.84 4.41 -14.23
N THR A 23 0.17 3.38 -13.71
CA THR A 23 -1.03 2.81 -14.33
C THR A 23 -2.20 3.81 -14.32
N ILE A 24 -2.39 4.56 -13.23
CA ILE A 24 -3.40 5.62 -13.16
C ILE A 24 -3.08 6.70 -14.20
N ARG A 25 -1.82 7.15 -14.28
CA ARG A 25 -1.38 8.13 -15.28
C ARG A 25 -1.69 7.66 -16.71
N ASP A 26 -1.36 6.42 -17.02
CA ASP A 26 -1.50 5.87 -18.37
C ASP A 26 -2.96 5.69 -18.80
N ILE A 27 -3.87 5.38 -17.86
CA ILE A 27 -5.26 5.06 -18.18
C ILE A 27 -6.18 6.29 -18.07
N VAL A 28 -6.01 7.11 -17.04
CA VAL A 28 -6.92 8.23 -16.73
C VAL A 28 -6.24 9.60 -16.77
N GLY A 29 -4.92 9.65 -16.98
CA GLY A 29 -4.16 10.89 -17.16
C GLY A 29 -3.52 11.45 -15.90
N GLU A 30 -2.64 12.43 -16.11
CA GLU A 30 -1.83 13.06 -15.04
C GLU A 30 -2.68 13.85 -14.04
N GLU A 31 -3.75 14.52 -14.48
CA GLU A 31 -4.63 15.29 -13.60
C GLU A 31 -5.34 14.40 -12.56
N ALA A 32 -5.80 13.23 -13.00
CA ALA A 32 -6.40 12.24 -12.12
C ALA A 32 -5.39 11.69 -11.11
N LEU A 33 -4.14 11.42 -11.53
CA LEU A 33 -3.08 11.02 -10.62
C LEU A 33 -2.79 12.11 -9.58
N ALA A 34 -2.69 13.38 -9.99
CA ALA A 34 -2.43 14.50 -9.09
C ALA A 34 -3.49 14.61 -7.98
N ILE A 35 -4.78 14.45 -8.32
CA ILE A 35 -5.87 14.43 -7.34
C ILE A 35 -5.67 13.31 -6.31
N VAL A 36 -5.34 12.09 -6.77
CA VAL A 36 -5.11 10.94 -5.91
C VAL A 36 -3.91 11.18 -4.98
N GLU A 37 -2.81 11.69 -5.52
CA GLU A 37 -1.59 11.95 -4.74
C GLU A 37 -1.78 13.05 -3.70
N ASP A 38 -2.50 14.12 -4.04
CA ASP A 38 -2.78 15.21 -3.11
C ASP A 38 -3.72 14.78 -1.99
N LEU A 39 -4.77 14.01 -2.29
CA LEU A 39 -5.60 13.43 -1.23
C LEU A 39 -4.81 12.45 -0.35
N ARG A 40 -3.89 11.67 -0.92
CA ARG A 40 -2.99 10.79 -0.14
C ARG A 40 -2.09 11.60 0.78
N ARG A 41 -1.54 12.71 0.29
CA ARG A 41 -0.70 13.64 1.07
C ARG A 41 -1.50 14.26 2.22
N LEU A 42 -2.69 14.78 1.94
CA LEU A 42 -3.57 15.36 2.96
C LEU A 42 -4.02 14.32 4.00
N ALA A 43 -4.27 13.08 3.60
CA ALA A 43 -4.57 11.99 4.52
C ALA A 43 -3.37 11.70 5.46
N TRP A 44 -2.15 11.72 4.94
CA TRP A 44 -0.93 11.60 5.74
C TRP A 44 -0.73 12.79 6.68
N ASP A 45 -0.86 14.01 6.16
CA ASP A 45 -0.71 15.25 6.91
C ASP A 45 -1.70 15.29 8.09
N ARG A 46 -2.95 14.91 7.84
CA ARG A 46 -3.97 14.76 8.89
C ARG A 46 -3.55 13.71 9.93
N ARG A 47 -2.99 12.58 9.50
CA ARG A 47 -2.53 11.50 10.40
C ARG A 47 -1.39 11.96 11.30
N VAL A 48 -0.47 12.79 10.81
CA VAL A 48 0.68 13.29 11.58
C VAL A 48 0.41 14.60 12.31
N GLY A 49 -0.83 15.10 12.27
CA GLY A 49 -1.28 16.26 13.06
C GLY A 49 -0.96 17.63 12.44
N VAL A 50 -0.74 17.69 11.12
CA VAL A 50 -0.63 18.96 10.40
C VAL A 50 -1.95 19.73 10.55
N GLN A 51 -1.83 20.99 10.98
CA GLN A 51 -2.97 21.89 11.15
C GLN A 51 -3.72 22.04 9.82
N ASP A 52 -5.05 22.13 9.89
CA ASP A 52 -5.96 22.32 8.75
C ASP A 52 -5.97 21.22 7.68
N ALA A 53 -5.13 20.18 7.78
CA ALA A 53 -5.07 19.11 6.76
C ALA A 53 -6.42 18.40 6.57
N GLY A 54 -7.16 18.18 7.67
CA GLY A 54 -8.50 17.59 7.60
C GLY A 54 -9.52 18.49 6.92
N GLN A 55 -9.46 19.81 7.17
CA GLN A 55 -10.33 20.78 6.50
C GLN A 55 -10.02 20.84 5.00
N ARG A 56 -8.74 20.99 4.64
CA ARG A 56 -8.27 21.01 3.24
C ARG A 56 -8.67 19.74 2.49
N MET A 57 -8.56 18.58 3.13
CA MET A 57 -9.01 17.31 2.57
C MET A 57 -10.52 17.31 2.29
N SER A 58 -11.33 17.80 3.24
CA SER A 58 -12.78 17.89 3.09
C SER A 58 -13.19 18.85 1.97
N GLU A 59 -12.53 20.00 1.88
CA GLU A 59 -12.76 20.98 0.81
C GLU A 59 -12.42 20.39 -0.56
N GLN A 60 -11.26 19.73 -0.68
CA GLN A 60 -10.87 19.09 -1.93
C GLN A 60 -11.86 18.01 -2.37
N ILE A 61 -12.29 17.14 -1.44
CA ILE A 61 -13.30 16.09 -1.74
C ILE A 61 -14.62 16.70 -2.22
N THR A 62 -15.06 17.80 -1.60
CA THR A 62 -16.33 18.46 -1.95
C THR A 62 -16.30 19.10 -3.35
N ASN A 63 -15.11 19.44 -3.84
CA ASN A 63 -14.91 20.04 -5.16
C ASN A 63 -14.73 19.00 -6.30
N LEU A 64 -14.68 17.70 -5.98
CA LEU A 64 -14.56 16.66 -7.01
C LEU A 64 -15.88 16.42 -7.72
N ASP A 65 -15.80 16.21 -9.03
CA ASP A 65 -16.92 15.71 -9.80
C ASP A 65 -17.14 14.19 -9.60
N ASN A 66 -18.26 13.67 -10.13
CA ASN A 66 -18.63 12.27 -10.01
C ASN A 66 -17.64 11.29 -10.67
N THR A 67 -16.89 11.73 -11.69
CA THR A 67 -15.89 10.89 -12.36
C THR A 67 -14.62 10.86 -11.53
N GLN A 68 -14.16 12.02 -11.06
CA GLN A 68 -12.99 12.18 -10.22
C GLN A 68 -13.15 11.41 -8.89
N ILE A 69 -14.31 11.52 -8.23
CA ILE A 69 -14.55 10.78 -6.97
C ILE A 69 -14.50 9.26 -7.19
N GLN A 70 -15.00 8.74 -8.32
CA GLN A 70 -14.92 7.32 -8.64
C GLN A 70 -13.48 6.86 -8.87
N ILE A 71 -12.67 7.68 -9.55
CA ILE A 71 -11.24 7.39 -9.76
C ILE A 71 -10.52 7.33 -8.42
N VAL A 72 -10.73 8.33 -7.56
CA VAL A 72 -10.13 8.39 -6.22
C VAL A 72 -10.51 7.15 -5.41
N LEU A 73 -11.80 6.82 -5.32
CA LEU A 73 -12.27 5.65 -4.56
C LEU A 73 -11.62 4.35 -5.05
N ARG A 74 -11.53 4.15 -6.37
CA ARG A 74 -10.87 2.97 -6.96
C ARG A 74 -9.38 2.96 -6.66
N ALA A 75 -8.68 4.08 -6.83
CA ALA A 75 -7.25 4.18 -6.57
C ALA A 75 -6.91 3.85 -5.10
N PHE A 76 -7.67 4.40 -4.14
CA PHE A 76 -7.48 4.10 -2.72
C PHE A 76 -7.82 2.66 -2.36
N SER A 77 -8.85 2.07 -2.98
CA SER A 77 -9.20 0.65 -2.79
C SER A 77 -8.07 -0.25 -3.29
N LEU A 78 -7.58 -0.02 -4.50
CA LEU A 78 -6.45 -0.77 -5.08
C LEU A 78 -5.18 -0.61 -4.25
N PHE A 79 -4.92 0.60 -3.73
CA PHE A 79 -3.79 0.81 -2.83
C PHE A 79 -3.92 -0.03 -1.55
N LEU A 80 -5.11 -0.07 -0.94
CA LEU A 80 -5.36 -0.91 0.24
C LEU A 80 -5.20 -2.41 -0.07
N ASP A 81 -5.68 -2.87 -1.22
CA ASP A 81 -5.50 -4.26 -1.66
C ASP A 81 -4.03 -4.63 -1.84
N LEU A 82 -3.21 -3.71 -2.40
CA LEU A 82 -1.76 -3.90 -2.52
C LEU A 82 -1.08 -3.96 -1.16
N LEU A 83 -1.49 -3.12 -0.20
CA LEU A 83 -0.98 -3.18 1.17
C LEU A 83 -1.32 -4.52 1.83
N ASN A 84 -2.56 -4.99 1.69
CA ASN A 84 -3.01 -6.28 2.21
C ASN A 84 -2.18 -7.43 1.62
N LEU A 85 -1.94 -7.42 0.30
CA LEU A 85 -1.12 -8.43 -0.37
C LEU A 85 0.32 -8.46 0.18
N VAL A 86 0.92 -7.28 0.38
CA VAL A 86 2.28 -7.18 0.93
C VAL A 86 2.33 -7.71 2.36
N GLU A 87 1.33 -7.38 3.18
CA GLU A 87 1.20 -7.91 4.54
C GLU A 87 1.05 -9.43 4.56
N ASP A 88 0.19 -9.98 3.71
CA ASP A 88 -0.02 -11.43 3.59
C ASP A 88 1.25 -12.16 3.17
N ARG A 89 1.98 -11.61 2.18
CA ARG A 89 3.29 -12.16 1.77
C ARG A 89 4.31 -12.09 2.90
N ARG A 90 4.31 -11.01 3.70
CA ARG A 90 5.16 -10.91 4.90
C ARG A 90 4.77 -11.98 5.93
N ARG A 91 3.47 -12.15 6.19
CA ARG A 91 2.95 -13.16 7.12
C ARG A 91 3.39 -14.57 6.72
N VAL A 92 3.27 -14.93 5.44
CA VAL A 92 3.75 -16.22 4.93
C VAL A 92 5.26 -16.39 5.11
N ARG A 93 6.07 -15.36 4.81
CA ARG A 93 7.53 -15.39 5.03
C ARG A 93 7.87 -15.63 6.51
N VAL A 94 7.26 -14.89 7.41
CA VAL A 94 7.48 -15.02 8.86
C VAL A 94 7.09 -16.42 9.37
N LEU A 95 5.96 -16.98 8.92
CA LEU A 95 5.54 -18.32 9.31
C LEU A 95 6.50 -19.40 8.80
N ARG A 96 6.99 -19.27 7.55
CA ARG A 96 7.99 -20.19 6.98
C ARG A 96 9.31 -20.14 7.73
N ASP A 97 9.79 -18.95 8.07
CA ASP A 97 11.02 -18.79 8.86
C ASP A 97 10.86 -19.42 10.24
N ARG A 98 9.74 -19.17 10.94
CA ARG A 98 9.45 -19.80 12.24
C ARG A 98 9.42 -21.32 12.14
N ALA A 99 8.77 -21.87 11.11
CA ALA A 99 8.72 -23.31 10.90
C ALA A 99 10.11 -23.92 10.67
N ARG A 100 10.98 -23.26 9.89
CA ARG A 100 12.37 -23.67 9.68
C ARG A 100 13.20 -23.66 10.96
N HIS A 101 12.98 -22.68 11.83
CA HIS A 101 13.69 -22.60 13.12
C HIS A 101 13.18 -23.65 14.12
N ALA A 102 11.88 -23.92 14.14
CA ALA A 102 11.28 -24.91 15.04
C ALA A 102 11.52 -26.37 14.59
N TYR A 103 11.63 -26.61 13.28
CA TYR A 103 11.87 -27.92 12.67
C TYR A 103 13.03 -27.81 11.67
N PRO A 104 14.29 -27.84 12.14
CA PRO A 104 15.48 -27.63 11.30
C PRO A 104 15.77 -28.82 10.37
N HIS A 105 15.22 -30.00 10.67
CA HIS A 105 15.29 -31.17 9.80
C HIS A 105 13.98 -31.36 9.04
N PRO A 106 14.03 -31.79 7.75
CA PRO A 106 12.83 -32.18 7.02
C PRO A 106 12.01 -33.18 7.84
N ARG A 107 10.70 -32.99 7.92
CA ARG A 107 9.83 -34.01 8.52
C ARG A 107 10.02 -35.30 7.73
N SER A 108 10.14 -36.43 8.43
CA SER A 108 10.32 -37.76 7.84
C SER A 108 9.20 -38.15 6.85
N GLU A 109 8.08 -37.45 6.91
CA GLU A 109 6.90 -37.61 6.05
C GLU A 109 6.95 -36.73 4.79
N SER A 110 8.00 -35.92 4.61
CA SER A 110 8.15 -35.06 3.43
C SER A 110 8.55 -35.89 2.21
N ILE A 111 7.94 -35.63 1.06
CA ILE A 111 8.13 -36.35 -0.22
C ILE A 111 9.59 -36.30 -0.74
N ARG A 112 10.47 -35.50 -0.11
CA ARG A 112 11.91 -35.41 -0.44
C ARG A 112 12.84 -35.98 0.63
N ALA A 113 12.33 -36.71 1.62
CA ALA A 113 13.15 -37.46 2.57
C ALA A 113 13.77 -38.71 1.93
#